data_AF-A0A6P7FGG6-F1
#
_entry.id   AF-A0A6P7FGG6-F1
#
_cell.length_a   1.000
_cell.length_b   1.000
_cell.length_c   1.000
_cell.angle_alpha   90.00
_cell.angle_beta   90.00
_cell.angle_gamma   90.00
#
_symmetry.space_group_name_H-M   'P 1'
#
loop_
_entity.id
_entity.type
_entity.pdbx_description
1 polymer ?
#
loop_
_entity_poly.entity_id
_entity_poly.type
_entity_poly.pdbx_seq_one_letter_code
_entity_poly.pdbx_strand_id
1 'polypeptide(L)'
;MHLKDSVLELGLIQNKPGVCYKIHTSSQPRLYPNPRKPEYKNIHESCTEWLKEKEYNNCLGLRTQNDEVIMLSCKGVTSRRRRGCYKIINQDKKEEIVCQKVNRNEGCEVLTTRSNLTIVIHCIPRGYSPSIFDIRTRKPPREYRETSD
;
A
#
# COMPACT_ATOMS: atom_id res chain seq x y z
N MET A 1 4.94 11.14 31.64
CA MET A 1 5.86 10.41 30.74
C MET A 1 5.09 10.08 29.47
N HIS A 2 5.24 10.88 28.43
CA HIS A 2 4.48 10.74 27.18
C HIS A 2 4.96 9.51 26.41
N LEU A 3 4.10 8.49 26.32
CA LEU A 3 4.20 7.45 25.29
C LEU A 3 4.06 8.15 23.94
N LYS A 4 5.17 8.39 23.26
CA LYS A 4 5.15 8.71 21.83
C LYS A 4 4.64 7.46 21.14
N ASP A 5 3.39 7.52 20.67
CA ASP A 5 2.85 6.61 19.68
C ASP A 5 3.89 6.49 18.55
N SER A 6 4.55 5.34 18.47
CA SER A 6 5.37 4.97 17.33
C SER A 6 4.42 4.67 16.18
N VAL A 7 3.92 5.74 15.55
CA VAL A 7 3.28 5.65 14.25
C VAL A 7 4.32 5.00 13.35
N LEU A 8 4.15 3.72 13.00
CA LEU A 8 4.90 3.10 11.93
C LEU A 8 4.80 4.05 10.73
N GLU A 9 5.94 4.60 10.32
CA GLU A 9 5.98 5.48 9.17
C GLU A 9 5.61 4.66 7.94
N LEU A 10 4.40 4.89 7.40
CA LEU A 10 3.99 4.29 6.14
C LEU A 10 5.05 4.53 5.06
N GLY A 11 5.45 3.47 4.38
CA GLY A 11 6.15 3.51 3.11
C GLY A 11 5.25 4.16 2.07
N LEU A 12 5.45 5.45 1.82
CA LEU A 12 4.67 6.19 0.82
C LEU A 12 5.15 5.87 -0.59
N ILE A 13 4.24 5.99 -1.56
CA ILE A 13 4.65 6.09 -2.96
C ILE A 13 5.56 7.32 -3.09
N GLN A 14 6.76 7.12 -3.65
CA GLN A 14 7.78 8.15 -3.74
C GLN A 14 7.34 9.23 -4.73
N ASN A 15 7.41 10.48 -4.30
CA ASN A 15 7.06 11.63 -5.12
C ASN A 15 8.23 12.06 -6.04
N LYS A 16 8.73 11.13 -6.87
CA LYS A 16 9.75 11.37 -7.89
C LYS A 16 9.50 10.45 -9.09
N PRO A 17 9.88 10.83 -10.32
CA PRO A 17 9.73 9.96 -11.49
C PRO A 17 10.70 8.77 -11.47
N GLY A 18 10.35 7.70 -12.18
CA GLY A 18 11.17 6.51 -12.39
C GLY A 18 11.13 5.48 -11.26
N VAL A 19 10.22 5.60 -10.29
CA VAL A 19 10.08 4.61 -9.20
C VAL A 19 8.99 3.61 -9.58
N CYS A 20 9.39 2.34 -9.68
CA CYS A 20 8.52 1.28 -10.16
C CYS A 20 7.87 0.50 -9.01
N TYR A 21 6.62 0.12 -9.24
CA TYR A 21 5.78 -0.59 -8.29
C TYR A 21 5.10 -1.76 -8.97
N LYS A 22 5.04 -2.88 -8.24
CA LYS A 22 4.37 -4.10 -8.68
C LYS A 22 2.87 -3.98 -8.50
N ILE A 23 2.11 -4.35 -9.53
CA ILE A 23 0.66 -4.30 -9.56
C ILE A 23 0.11 -5.71 -9.78
N HIS A 24 -0.57 -6.20 -8.76
CA HIS A 24 -1.18 -7.52 -8.72
C HIS A 24 -2.64 -7.45 -9.10
N THR A 25 -3.10 -8.43 -9.87
CA THR A 25 -4.53 -8.69 -10.08
C THR A 25 -5.11 -9.47 -8.90
N SER A 26 -6.44 -9.59 -8.85
CA SER A 26 -7.14 -10.44 -7.87
C SER A 26 -6.73 -11.93 -7.93
N SER A 27 -6.25 -12.40 -9.09
CA SER A 27 -5.72 -13.75 -9.27
C SER A 27 -4.26 -13.92 -8.80
N GLN A 28 -3.59 -12.85 -8.37
CA GLN A 28 -2.20 -12.83 -7.90
C GLN A 28 -2.10 -12.46 -6.41
N PRO A 29 -2.74 -13.18 -5.47
CA PRO A 29 -2.89 -12.76 -4.08
C PRO A 29 -1.58 -12.73 -3.27
N ARG A 30 -0.52 -13.38 -3.75
CA ARG A 30 0.76 -13.45 -3.04
C ARG A 30 1.62 -12.23 -3.34
N LEU A 31 1.56 -11.25 -2.44
CA LEU A 31 2.24 -9.96 -2.60
C LEU A 31 3.70 -10.00 -2.13
N TYR A 32 4.00 -10.86 -1.16
CA TYR A 32 5.33 -10.92 -0.57
C TYR A 32 6.30 -11.72 -1.46
N PRO A 33 7.48 -11.15 -1.79
CA PRO A 33 8.56 -11.90 -2.45
C PRO A 33 9.06 -13.02 -1.54
N ASN A 34 8.70 -14.27 -1.86
CA ASN A 34 9.17 -15.44 -1.13
C ASN A 34 10.27 -16.14 -1.94
N PRO A 35 11.52 -16.25 -1.44
CA PRO A 35 12.61 -16.90 -2.15
C PRO A 35 12.32 -18.36 -2.54
N ARG A 36 11.44 -19.04 -1.80
CA ARG A 36 11.06 -20.44 -2.05
C ARG A 36 9.90 -20.59 -3.04
N LYS A 37 9.22 -19.50 -3.41
CA LYS A 37 8.10 -19.53 -4.37
C LYS A 37 8.36 -18.52 -5.50
N PRO A 38 8.58 -18.99 -6.74
CA PRO A 38 8.87 -18.10 -7.85
C PRO A 38 7.76 -17.08 -8.03
N GLU A 39 8.14 -15.83 -8.31
CA GLU A 39 7.20 -14.73 -8.57
C GLU A 39 6.24 -15.06 -9.73
N TYR A 40 5.09 -14.38 -9.77
CA TYR A 40 4.17 -14.52 -10.89
C TYR A 40 4.87 -14.09 -12.18
N LYS A 41 4.86 -14.96 -13.20
CA LYS A 41 5.53 -14.69 -14.49
C LYS A 41 5.01 -13.45 -15.21
N ASN A 42 3.75 -13.09 -14.96
CA ASN A 42 3.02 -12.01 -15.61
C ASN A 42 2.66 -10.88 -14.62
N ILE A 43 3.55 -10.61 -13.66
CA ILE A 43 3.35 -9.46 -12.78
C ILE A 43 3.51 -8.17 -13.57
N HIS A 44 2.54 -7.27 -13.46
CA HIS A 44 2.64 -5.96 -14.09
C HIS A 44 3.48 -5.05 -13.19
N GLU A 45 4.35 -4.26 -13.80
CA GLU A 45 5.13 -3.23 -13.13
C GLU A 45 4.91 -1.91 -13.85
N SER A 46 4.67 -0.86 -13.07
CA SER A 46 4.51 0.49 -13.60
C SER A 46 5.34 1.46 -12.77
N CYS A 47 5.87 2.48 -13.43
CA CYS A 47 6.75 3.45 -12.81
C CYS A 47 6.08 4.81 -12.72
N THR A 48 6.46 5.57 -11.71
CA THR A 48 6.01 6.95 -11.56
C THR A 48 6.53 7.80 -12.71
N GLU A 49 5.66 8.60 -13.32
CA GLU A 49 6.02 9.42 -14.46
C GLU A 49 5.23 10.73 -14.50
N TRP A 50 5.73 11.69 -15.28
CA TRP A 50 5.02 12.92 -15.56
C TRP A 50 3.95 12.65 -16.62
N LEU A 51 2.69 12.81 -16.22
CA LEU A 51 1.52 12.61 -17.07
C LEU A 51 1.41 13.78 -18.06
N LYS A 52 1.57 13.49 -19.35
CA LYS A 52 1.68 14.50 -20.42
C LYS A 52 0.32 14.95 -20.95
N GLU A 53 -0.74 14.25 -20.60
CA GLU A 53 -2.09 14.54 -21.05
C GLU A 53 -2.56 15.87 -20.45
N LYS A 54 -3.21 16.70 -21.28
CA LYS A 54 -3.67 18.03 -20.87
C LYS A 54 -4.60 17.98 -19.64
N GLU A 55 -5.43 16.93 -19.53
CA GLU A 55 -6.33 16.71 -18.40
C GLU A 55 -5.61 16.50 -17.06
N TYR A 56 -4.34 16.10 -17.08
CA TYR A 56 -3.54 15.87 -15.87
C TYR A 56 -2.53 16.98 -15.59
N ASN A 57 -2.53 18.10 -16.33
CA ASN A 57 -1.74 19.31 -15.99
C ASN A 57 -0.27 19.06 -15.59
N ASN A 58 0.43 18.12 -16.24
CA ASN A 58 1.79 17.69 -15.87
C ASN A 58 1.92 17.25 -14.40
N CYS A 59 0.95 16.48 -13.90
CA CYS A 59 1.07 15.83 -12.61
C CYS A 59 2.05 14.65 -12.68
N LEU A 60 2.76 14.39 -11.59
CA LEU A 60 3.43 13.11 -11.36
C LEU A 60 2.37 12.09 -10.95
N GLY A 61 2.37 10.93 -11.61
CA GLY A 61 1.46 9.85 -11.28
C GLY A 61 2.01 8.47 -11.63
N LEU A 62 1.17 7.46 -11.45
CA LEU A 62 1.45 6.07 -11.81
C LEU A 62 0.22 5.50 -12.51
N ARG A 63 0.41 4.93 -13.70
CA ARG A 63 -0.66 4.35 -14.52
C ARG A 63 -0.69 2.84 -14.36
N THR A 64 -1.86 2.26 -14.10
CA THR A 64 -2.01 0.80 -14.02
C THR A 64 -2.23 0.18 -15.39
N GLN A 65 -2.19 -1.16 -15.48
CA GLN A 65 -2.53 -1.92 -16.69
C GLN A 65 -3.98 -1.73 -17.17
N ASN A 66 -4.83 -1.15 -16.32
CA ASN A 66 -6.22 -0.86 -16.61
C ASN A 66 -6.42 0.63 -16.89
N ASP A 67 -5.38 1.42 -17.18
CA ASP A 67 -5.44 2.86 -17.42
C ASP A 67 -5.97 3.70 -16.23
N GLU A 68 -6.03 3.12 -15.02
CA GLU A 68 -6.27 3.91 -13.81
C GLU A 68 -5.00 4.70 -13.47
N VAL A 69 -5.16 5.97 -13.11
CA VAL A 69 -4.04 6.87 -12.86
C VAL A 69 -4.04 7.34 -11.42
N ILE A 70 -3.00 6.98 -10.67
CA ILE A 70 -2.78 7.45 -9.31
C ILE A 70 -1.99 8.74 -9.36
N MET A 71 -2.59 9.83 -8.88
CA MET A 71 -1.97 11.15 -8.86
C MET A 71 -1.18 11.35 -7.57
N LEU A 72 0.11 11.62 -7.68
CA LEU A 72 1.01 11.85 -6.55
C LEU A 72 1.14 13.34 -6.24
N SER A 73 1.62 14.12 -7.19
CA SER A 73 1.77 15.56 -7.06
C SER A 73 1.47 16.28 -8.36
N CYS A 74 0.93 17.48 -8.25
CA CYS A 74 0.57 18.31 -9.39
C CYS A 74 1.12 19.70 -9.18
N LYS A 75 1.67 20.31 -10.24
CA LYS A 75 2.09 21.71 -10.18
C LYS A 75 0.86 22.59 -9.88
N GLY A 76 1.01 23.50 -8.92
CA GLY A 76 -0.05 24.47 -8.56
C GLY A 76 -1.17 23.93 -7.68
N VAL A 77 -1.16 22.65 -7.27
CA VAL A 77 -2.16 22.10 -6.35
C VAL A 77 -1.56 21.95 -4.96
N THR A 78 -2.05 22.74 -4.00
CA THR A 78 -1.57 22.76 -2.62
C THR A 78 -2.47 21.99 -1.64
N SER A 79 -3.42 21.19 -2.13
CA SER A 79 -4.37 20.53 -1.25
C SER A 79 -3.67 19.58 -0.29
N ARG A 80 -3.92 19.76 1.02
CA ARG A 80 -3.45 18.86 2.08
C ARG A 80 -4.17 17.52 1.94
N ARG A 81 -3.59 16.61 1.17
CA ARG A 81 -4.05 15.22 1.12
C ARG A 81 -3.65 14.50 2.40
N ARG A 82 -4.54 13.66 2.92
CA ARG A 82 -4.23 12.78 4.03
C ARG A 82 -3.05 11.88 3.64
N ARG A 83 -2.04 11.78 4.52
CA ARG A 83 -0.85 10.94 4.29
C ARG A 83 -1.27 9.51 3.96
N GLY A 84 -0.70 8.95 2.90
CA GLY A 84 -1.04 7.61 2.40
C GLY A 84 -2.35 7.54 1.61
N CYS A 85 -3.05 8.64 1.37
CA CYS A 85 -4.24 8.67 0.51
C CYS A 85 -3.96 9.42 -0.79
N TYR A 86 -4.42 8.84 -1.89
CA TYR A 86 -4.13 9.30 -3.24
C TYR A 86 -5.42 9.48 -4.02
N LYS A 87 -5.42 10.48 -4.90
CA LYS A 87 -6.47 10.64 -5.90
C LYS A 87 -6.18 9.66 -7.02
N ILE A 88 -7.17 8.85 -7.39
CA ILE A 88 -7.14 7.97 -8.55
C ILE A 88 -8.15 8.49 -9.57
N ILE A 89 -7.74 8.49 -10.83
CA ILE A 89 -8.62 8.71 -11.98
C ILE A 89 -8.86 7.34 -12.61
N ASN A 90 -10.11 6.87 -12.53
CA ASN A 90 -10.50 5.55 -13.04
C ASN A 90 -10.66 5.57 -14.57
N GLN A 91 -10.88 4.39 -15.16
CA GLN A 91 -11.18 4.22 -16.59
C GLN A 91 -12.32 5.12 -17.09
N ASP A 92 -13.37 5.30 -16.28
CA ASP A 92 -14.50 6.18 -16.57
C ASP A 92 -14.18 7.68 -16.41
N LYS A 93 -12.90 8.03 -16.22
CA LYS A 93 -12.39 9.37 -15.88
C LYS A 93 -12.97 9.96 -14.59
N LYS A 94 -13.58 9.13 -13.74
CA LYS A 94 -14.09 9.52 -12.43
C LYS A 94 -12.96 9.55 -11.41
N GLU A 95 -13.02 10.55 -10.55
CA GLU A 95 -12.07 10.75 -9.48
C GLU A 95 -12.52 10.02 -8.22
N GLU A 96 -11.57 9.37 -7.55
CA GLU A 96 -11.79 8.79 -6.23
C GLU A 96 -10.56 8.98 -5.34
N ILE A 97 -10.76 8.85 -4.03
CA ILE A 97 -9.66 8.87 -3.06
C ILE A 97 -9.49 7.45 -2.51
N VAL A 98 -8.30 6.89 -2.69
CA VAL A 98 -7.93 5.58 -2.16
C VAL A 98 -6.79 5.74 -1.18
N CYS A 99 -6.91 5.07 -0.04
CA CYS A 99 -5.90 5.10 1.01
C CYS A 99 -5.13 3.79 1.09
N GLN A 100 -3.84 3.91 1.39
CA GLN A 100 -2.97 2.81 1.72
C GLN A 100 -3.48 2.05 2.93
N LYS A 101 -3.29 0.73 2.91
CA LYS A 101 -3.60 -0.16 4.02
C LYS A 101 -2.53 -1.23 4.14
N VAL A 102 -2.38 -1.79 5.33
CA VAL A 102 -1.53 -2.98 5.54
C VAL A 102 -2.35 -4.23 5.21
N ASN A 103 -1.90 -4.99 4.21
CA ASN A 103 -2.33 -6.36 4.00
C ASN A 103 -1.71 -7.23 5.10
N ARG A 104 -2.50 -7.54 6.13
CA ARG A 104 -2.05 -8.30 7.31
C ARG A 104 -1.61 -9.73 7.00
N ASN A 105 -2.11 -10.33 5.92
CA ASN A 105 -1.76 -11.70 5.56
C ASN A 105 -0.34 -11.77 5.00
N GLU A 106 0.08 -10.74 4.28
CA GLU A 106 1.38 -10.69 3.60
C GLU A 106 2.38 -9.72 4.24
N GLY A 107 1.97 -8.88 5.20
CA GLY A 107 2.82 -7.88 5.83
C GLY A 107 3.23 -6.75 4.89
N CYS A 108 2.41 -6.47 3.88
CA CYS A 108 2.69 -5.46 2.86
C CYS A 108 1.74 -4.28 2.95
N GLU A 109 2.27 -3.07 2.83
CA GLU A 109 1.54 -1.86 2.57
C GLU A 109 1.13 -1.78 1.11
N VAL A 110 -0.17 -1.59 0.89
CA VAL A 110 -0.78 -1.69 -0.42
C VAL A 110 -1.80 -0.58 -0.67
N LEU A 111 -1.95 -0.24 -1.95
CA LEU A 111 -3.11 0.50 -2.47
C LEU A 111 -3.98 -0.50 -3.24
N THR A 112 -5.31 -0.48 -3.05
CA THR A 112 -6.22 -1.29 -3.88
C THR A 112 -7.15 -0.36 -4.65
N THR A 113 -7.10 -0.41 -5.97
CA THR A 113 -7.95 0.41 -6.84
C THR A 113 -9.37 -0.15 -6.93
N ARG A 114 -10.30 0.63 -7.48
CA ARG A 114 -11.69 0.17 -7.71
C ARG A 114 -11.78 -1.02 -8.65
N SER A 115 -10.90 -1.15 -9.63
CA SER A 115 -10.82 -2.34 -10.49
C SER A 115 -10.14 -3.55 -9.83
N ASN A 116 -9.94 -3.52 -8.50
CA ASN A 116 -9.32 -4.57 -7.69
C ASN A 116 -7.86 -4.86 -8.04
N LEU A 117 -7.13 -3.88 -8.57
CA LEU A 117 -5.69 -3.97 -8.70
C LEU A 117 -5.02 -3.62 -7.37
N THR A 118 -4.03 -4.41 -6.97
CA THR A 118 -3.29 -4.22 -5.72
C THR A 118 -1.87 -3.79 -6.03
N ILE A 119 -1.53 -2.57 -5.62
CA ILE A 119 -0.21 -1.98 -5.82
C ILE A 119 0.58 -2.19 -4.54
N VAL A 120 1.71 -2.88 -4.64
CA VAL A 120 2.59 -3.18 -3.50
C VAL A 120 3.58 -2.04 -3.35
N ILE A 121 3.55 -1.36 -2.21
CA ILE A 121 4.33 -0.14 -1.98
C ILE A 121 5.55 -0.44 -1.13
N HIS A 122 5.33 -1.20 -0.05
CA HIS A 122 6.39 -1.67 0.83
C HIS A 122 5.96 -2.99 1.46
N CYS A 123 6.89 -3.93 1.65
CA CYS A 123 6.64 -5.16 2.39
C CYS A 123 7.63 -5.25 3.55
N ILE A 124 7.12 -5.47 4.76
CA ILE A 124 7.95 -5.70 5.93
C ILE A 124 8.37 -7.17 5.92
N PRO A 125 9.67 -7.49 6.02
CA PRO A 125 10.12 -8.87 6.07
C PRO A 125 9.48 -9.63 7.23
N ARG A 126 8.91 -10.82 6.94
CA ARG A 126 8.39 -11.71 7.99
C ARG A 126 9.56 -12.17 8.87
N GLY A 127 9.71 -11.55 10.03
CA GLY A 127 10.86 -11.71 10.92
C GLY A 127 11.19 -10.44 11.72
N TYR A 128 10.78 -9.27 11.23
CA TYR A 128 10.62 -8.09 12.08
C TYR A 128 9.26 -8.21 12.77
N SER A 129 9.29 -8.44 14.08
CA SER A 129 8.12 -8.32 14.94
C SER A 129 8.06 -6.89 15.46
N PRO A 130 7.29 -5.96 14.86
CA PRO A 130 6.66 -4.96 15.69
C PRO A 130 5.49 -5.70 16.34
N SER A 131 5.57 -5.92 17.63
CA SER A 131 4.62 -6.64 18.50
C SER A 131 3.20 -6.01 18.55
N ILE A 132 2.62 -5.63 17.40
CA ILE A 132 1.37 -4.88 17.27
C ILE A 132 0.61 -5.36 16.02
N PHE A 133 0.31 -6.65 15.93
CA PHE A 133 -0.85 -7.12 15.17
C PHE A 133 -1.57 -8.21 15.94
N ASP A 134 -1.79 -7.99 17.25
CA ASP A 134 -2.79 -8.74 17.99
C ASP A 134 -3.73 -7.80 18.75
N ILE A 135 -4.61 -7.15 18.00
CA ILE A 135 -5.87 -6.63 18.55
C ILE A 135 -6.96 -7.65 18.20
N ARG A 136 -6.79 -8.90 18.64
CA ARG A 136 -7.87 -9.89 18.73
C ARG A 136 -7.67 -10.78 19.94
N THR A 137 -7.96 -10.22 21.11
CA THR A 137 -8.92 -10.73 22.10
C THR A 137 -8.60 -10.13 23.46
N ARG A 138 -9.45 -9.22 23.94
CA ARG A 138 -9.53 -8.94 25.38
C ARG A 138 -10.15 -10.16 26.06
N LYS A 139 -9.37 -11.22 26.28
CA LYS A 139 -9.56 -12.11 27.42
C LYS A 139 -8.24 -12.11 28.19
N PRO A 140 -8.23 -11.73 29.47
CA PRO A 140 -7.01 -11.84 30.26
C PRO A 140 -6.56 -13.32 30.26
N PRO A 141 -5.24 -13.58 30.22
CA PRO A 141 -4.72 -14.93 30.40
C PRO A 141 -5.27 -15.52 31.70
N ARG A 142 -5.81 -16.75 31.66
CA ARG A 142 -6.08 -17.50 32.89
C ARG A 142 -4.74 -17.76 33.55
N GLU A 143 -4.61 -17.26 34.78
CA GLU A 143 -3.51 -17.54 35.69
C GLU A 143 -3.41 -19.06 35.88
N TYR A 144 -2.30 -19.66 35.46
CA TYR A 144 -2.02 -21.06 35.70
C TYR A 144 -1.66 -21.18 37.19
N ARG A 145 -2.59 -21.67 38.01
CA ARG A 145 -2.25 -22.11 39.37
C ARG A 145 -1.53 -23.45 39.22
N GLU A 146 -0.23 -23.46 39.50
CA GLU A 146 0.50 -24.68 39.83
C GLU A 146 -0.17 -25.30 41.06
N THR A 147 -0.74 -26.49 40.88
CA THR A 147 -1.06 -27.39 41.98
C THR A 147 0.23 -28.12 42.36
N SER A 148 0.77 -27.78 43.52
CA SER A 148 1.76 -28.59 44.23
C SER A 148 1.01 -29.61 45.10
N ASP A 149 1.45 -30.87 45.05
CA ASP A 149 1.03 -31.98 45.91
C ASP A 149 1.09 -31.66 47.42
#